data_AF-A0A6I2MPT1-F1
#
_entry.id   AF-A0A6I2MPT1-F1
#
_cell.length_a   1.000
_cell.length_b   1.000
_cell.length_c   1.000
_cell.angle_alpha   90.00
_cell.angle_beta   90.00
_cell.angle_gamma   90.00
#
_symmetry.space_group_name_H-M   'P 1'
#
loop_
_entity.id
_entity.type
_entity.pdbx_description
1 polymer ?
#
loop_
_entity_poly.entity_id
_entity_poly.type
_entity_poly.pdbx_seq_one_letter_code
_entity_poly.pdbx_strand_id
1 'polypeptide(L)'
;MKTTIKKILNAALLLGAIMITGTTLAQRGGQGGGQQGPPPLPTSDEIEEMVSDMAKEVSLDETQEAEILVLYKAHFEEVEDLTSSGRPDRDKMEALKSDFEDEVNAVLTEEQQKLFKAYQKKNSRQKGKR
;
A
#
# COMPACT_ATOMS: atom_id res chain seq x y z
N MET A 1 58.89 15.29 55.21
CA MET A 1 59.37 14.10 55.96
C MET A 1 58.23 13.12 56.08
N LYS A 2 58.47 11.84 55.71
CA LYS A 2 57.86 10.62 56.27
C LYS A 2 56.32 10.48 56.10
N THR A 3 55.71 9.40 55.63
CA THR A 3 56.12 8.01 55.37
C THR A 3 54.92 7.29 54.74
N THR A 4 55.21 6.41 53.79
CA THR A 4 54.34 5.37 53.22
C THR A 4 54.01 4.29 54.26
N ILE A 5 52.74 3.90 54.45
CA ILE A 5 52.32 2.65 55.15
C ILE A 5 50.97 2.20 54.55
N LYS A 6 50.92 1.25 53.60
CA LYS A 6 50.81 -0.23 53.72
C LYS A 6 49.46 -0.79 54.27
N LYS A 7 48.75 -1.46 53.33
CA LYS A 7 48.10 -2.79 53.41
C LYS A 7 46.79 -2.97 54.20
N ILE A 8 45.78 -3.54 53.51
CA ILE A 8 44.98 -4.76 53.81
C ILE A 8 44.17 -5.02 52.51
N LEU A 9 44.50 -6.01 51.66
CA LEU A 9 44.26 -7.47 51.70
C LEU A 9 42.93 -7.92 51.02
N ASN A 10 43.11 -8.84 50.05
CA ASN A 10 42.21 -9.87 49.52
C ASN A 10 41.03 -9.45 48.61
N ALA A 11 40.61 -10.17 47.57
CA ALA A 11 41.08 -11.32 46.78
C ALA A 11 39.98 -11.59 45.72
N ALA A 12 40.26 -12.45 44.72
CA ALA A 12 39.39 -12.90 43.62
C ALA A 12 39.29 -11.89 42.45
N LEU A 13 40.03 -12.01 41.35
CA LEU A 13 40.22 -13.15 40.44
C LEU A 13 38.87 -13.64 39.90
N LEU A 14 38.48 -13.13 38.72
CA LEU A 14 37.92 -13.94 37.65
C LEU A 14 37.91 -13.17 36.31
N LEU A 15 38.41 -13.90 35.31
CA LEU A 15 38.65 -13.51 33.93
C LEU A 15 37.36 -13.11 33.22
N GLY A 16 37.30 -11.87 32.72
CA GLY A 16 36.26 -11.39 31.81
C GLY A 16 36.79 -11.29 30.39
N ALA A 17 37.17 -12.42 29.79
CA ALA A 17 37.44 -12.51 28.36
C ALA A 17 36.17 -12.99 27.64
N ILE A 18 35.29 -12.05 27.27
CA ILE A 18 34.34 -12.25 26.16
C ILE A 18 34.30 -10.94 25.38
N MET A 19 35.09 -10.88 24.32
CA MET A 19 34.89 -9.94 23.23
C MET A 19 33.48 -10.16 22.68
N ILE A 20 32.60 -9.19 22.84
CA ILE A 20 31.31 -9.18 22.13
C ILE A 20 31.65 -8.89 20.68
N THR A 21 31.77 -9.98 19.91
CA THR A 21 31.74 -10.00 18.46
C THR A 21 30.53 -9.20 17.98
N GLY A 22 30.79 -8.18 17.16
CA GLY A 22 29.78 -7.30 16.60
C GLY A 22 28.68 -8.10 15.92
N THR A 23 27.44 -7.88 16.33
CA THR A 23 26.25 -8.29 15.59
C THR A 23 26.08 -7.38 14.38
N THR A 24 26.92 -7.56 13.36
CA THR A 24 26.62 -7.08 12.01
C THR A 24 25.53 -7.97 11.42
N LEU A 25 24.29 -7.77 11.86
CA LEU A 25 23.10 -8.15 11.08
C LEU A 25 22.92 -7.10 9.96
N ALA A 26 23.87 -7.06 9.04
CA ALA A 26 23.70 -6.40 7.75
C ALA A 26 23.08 -7.42 6.78
N GLN A 27 21.98 -7.01 6.15
CA GLN A 27 21.34 -7.66 4.99
C GLN A 27 20.82 -9.09 5.19
N ARG A 28 19.64 -9.18 5.81
CA ARG A 28 18.65 -10.20 5.42
C ARG A 28 17.33 -9.51 5.13
N GLY A 29 17.19 -9.06 3.88
CA GLY A 29 15.96 -8.50 3.36
C GLY A 29 16.05 -8.36 1.84
N GLY A 30 15.39 -9.28 1.13
CA GLY A 30 14.83 -9.02 -0.19
C GLY A 30 15.82 -8.83 -1.34
N GLN A 31 16.26 -9.95 -1.89
CA GLN A 31 16.73 -10.08 -3.26
C GLN A 31 15.65 -9.60 -4.24
N GLY A 32 16.00 -8.68 -5.15
CA GLY A 32 15.24 -8.49 -6.40
C GLY A 32 14.43 -7.20 -6.51
N GLY A 33 15.07 -6.04 -6.45
CA GLY A 33 14.56 -4.79 -7.03
C GLY A 33 14.53 -4.82 -8.56
N GLY A 34 13.90 -5.85 -9.13
CA GLY A 34 13.51 -5.84 -10.53
C GLY A 34 12.44 -4.79 -10.72
N GLN A 35 12.55 -4.03 -11.80
CA GLN A 35 11.57 -3.06 -12.24
C GLN A 35 10.26 -3.81 -12.55
N GLN A 36 9.47 -4.12 -11.51
CA GLN A 36 8.12 -4.67 -11.69
C GLN A 36 7.34 -3.59 -12.42
N GLY A 37 6.93 -3.93 -13.65
CA GLY A 37 6.03 -3.11 -14.42
C GLY A 37 4.73 -2.84 -13.64
N PRO A 38 3.86 -1.96 -14.16
CA PRO A 38 2.54 -1.79 -13.59
C PRO A 38 1.84 -3.16 -13.43
N PRO A 39 1.03 -3.34 -12.38
CA PRO A 39 0.21 -4.55 -12.26
C PRO A 39 -0.65 -4.71 -13.52
N PRO A 40 -1.00 -5.96 -13.89
CA PRO A 40 -1.90 -6.19 -15.02
C PRO A 40 -3.23 -5.46 -14.79
N LEU A 41 -3.79 -4.94 -15.88
CA LEU A 41 -5.13 -4.36 -15.87
C LEU A 41 -6.18 -5.46 -15.72
N PRO A 42 -7.31 -5.18 -15.04
CA PRO A 42 -8.40 -6.14 -14.94
C PRO A 42 -9.04 -6.36 -16.30
N THR A 43 -9.52 -7.58 -16.52
CA THR A 43 -10.37 -7.95 -17.65
C THR A 43 -11.78 -7.37 -17.50
N SER A 44 -12.58 -7.38 -18.58
CA SER A 44 -13.98 -6.92 -18.51
C SER A 44 -14.79 -7.68 -17.45
N ASP A 45 -14.60 -8.99 -17.33
CA ASP A 45 -15.31 -9.82 -16.36
C ASP A 45 -14.89 -9.46 -14.91
N GLU A 46 -13.60 -9.19 -14.69
CA GLU A 46 -13.10 -8.72 -13.40
C GLU A 46 -13.63 -7.31 -13.06
N ILE A 47 -13.77 -6.43 -14.06
CA ILE A 47 -14.38 -5.11 -13.87
C ILE A 47 -15.86 -5.26 -13.46
N GLU A 48 -16.59 -6.17 -14.08
CA GLU A 48 -17.99 -6.47 -13.73
C GLU A 48 -18.11 -7.02 -12.30
N GLU A 49 -17.22 -7.94 -11.90
CA GLU A 49 -17.17 -8.44 -10.52
C GLU A 49 -16.84 -7.34 -9.52
N MET A 50 -15.87 -6.48 -9.83
CA MET A 50 -15.50 -5.34 -8.99
C MET A 50 -16.67 -4.39 -8.75
N VAL A 51 -17.44 -4.08 -9.80
CA VAL A 51 -18.62 -3.20 -9.73
C VAL A 51 -19.75 -3.89 -8.98
N SER A 52 -20.01 -5.18 -9.23
CA SER A 52 -21.03 -5.95 -8.51
C SER A 52 -20.75 -6.04 -7.00
N ASP A 53 -19.49 -6.22 -6.61
CA ASP A 53 -19.11 -6.25 -5.20
C ASP A 53 -19.23 -4.88 -4.54
N MET A 54 -18.88 -3.81 -5.26
CA MET A 54 -19.14 -2.46 -4.80
C MET A 54 -20.65 -2.18 -4.68
N ALA A 55 -21.47 -2.65 -5.62
CA ALA A 55 -22.91 -2.48 -5.61
C ALA A 55 -23.53 -3.04 -4.32
N LYS A 56 -23.08 -4.21 -3.88
CA LYS A 56 -23.51 -4.83 -2.61
C LYS A 56 -23.09 -4.01 -1.39
N GLU A 57 -21.87 -3.47 -1.37
CA GLU A 57 -21.37 -2.72 -0.21
C GLU A 57 -21.92 -1.29 -0.13
N VAL A 58 -22.14 -0.65 -1.27
CA VAL A 58 -22.61 0.74 -1.38
C VAL A 58 -24.13 0.80 -1.51
N SER A 59 -24.81 -0.36 -1.68
CA SER A 59 -26.25 -0.45 -1.92
C SER A 59 -26.68 0.34 -3.15
N LEU A 60 -26.01 0.09 -4.27
CA LEU A 60 -26.37 0.66 -5.57
C LEU A 60 -27.65 0.00 -6.09
N ASP A 61 -28.48 0.78 -6.78
CA ASP A 61 -29.54 0.21 -7.62
C ASP A 61 -29.00 -0.22 -8.99
N GLU A 62 -29.84 -0.92 -9.77
CA GLU A 62 -29.46 -1.45 -11.09
C GLU A 62 -29.05 -0.36 -12.09
N THR A 63 -29.61 0.85 -11.97
CA THR A 63 -29.29 1.97 -12.88
C THR A 63 -27.92 2.53 -12.53
N GLN A 64 -27.66 2.77 -11.24
CA GLN A 64 -26.38 3.24 -10.74
C GLN A 64 -25.26 2.21 -11.01
N GLU A 65 -25.53 0.91 -10.82
CA GLU A 65 -24.57 -0.15 -11.10
C GLU A 65 -24.18 -0.16 -12.58
N ALA A 66 -25.15 -0.04 -13.49
CA ALA A 66 -24.90 0.03 -14.93
C ALA A 66 -24.11 1.28 -15.34
N GLU A 67 -24.46 2.45 -14.80
CA GLU A 67 -23.74 3.70 -15.06
C GLU A 67 -22.29 3.63 -14.57
N ILE A 68 -22.08 3.14 -13.35
CA ILE A 68 -20.75 3.02 -12.78
C ILE A 68 -19.91 1.95 -13.50
N LEU A 69 -20.54 0.88 -14.01
CA LEU A 69 -19.84 -0.09 -14.86
C LEU A 69 -19.24 0.56 -16.11
N VAL A 70 -19.97 1.48 -16.73
CA VAL A 70 -19.46 2.24 -17.88
C VAL A 70 -18.28 3.11 -17.46
N LEU A 71 -18.37 3.82 -16.33
CA LEU A 71 -17.28 4.64 -15.80
C LEU A 71 -16.02 3.82 -15.51
N TYR A 72 -16.17 2.63 -14.92
CA TYR A 72 -15.03 1.74 -14.65
C TYR A 72 -14.37 1.24 -15.94
N LYS A 73 -15.15 0.86 -16.96
CA LYS A 73 -14.62 0.43 -18.26
C LYS A 73 -13.84 1.55 -18.94
N ALA A 74 -14.40 2.76 -18.96
CA ALA A 74 -13.73 3.95 -19.50
C ALA A 74 -12.45 4.29 -18.73
N HIS A 75 -12.49 4.27 -17.40
CA HIS A 75 -11.31 4.52 -16.57
C HIS A 75 -10.17 3.57 -16.89
N PHE A 76 -10.45 2.27 -17.00
CA PHE A 76 -9.38 1.29 -17.29
C PHE A 76 -8.87 1.36 -18.74
N GLU A 77 -9.68 1.79 -19.70
CA GLU A 77 -9.24 2.11 -21.06
C GLU A 77 -8.23 3.29 -21.05
N GLU A 78 -8.53 4.36 -20.31
CA GLU A 78 -7.60 5.49 -20.18
C GLU A 78 -6.31 5.11 -19.43
N VAL A 79 -6.39 4.24 -18.43
CA VAL A 79 -5.21 3.70 -17.75
C VAL A 79 -4.37 2.86 -18.71
N GLU A 80 -5.00 2.04 -19.57
CA GLU A 80 -4.31 1.26 -20.60
C GLU A 80 -3.51 2.18 -21.54
N ASP A 81 -4.15 3.22 -22.05
CA ASP A 81 -3.53 4.18 -22.95
C ASP A 81 -2.31 4.86 -22.31
N LEU A 82 -2.43 5.30 -21.06
CA LEU A 82 -1.33 5.94 -20.32
C LEU A 82 -0.19 4.99 -19.96
N THR A 83 -0.48 3.70 -19.77
CA THR A 83 0.52 2.70 -19.35
C THR A 83 1.13 1.91 -20.50
N SER A 84 0.53 1.97 -21.70
CA SER A 84 0.97 1.27 -22.93
C SER A 84 2.43 1.50 -23.30
N SER A 85 2.96 2.70 -23.00
CA SER A 85 4.33 3.10 -23.32
C SER A 85 5.32 3.02 -22.15
N GLY A 86 4.87 2.50 -20.99
CA GLY A 86 5.70 2.33 -19.79
C GLY A 86 5.09 2.94 -18.55
N ARG A 87 5.93 3.34 -17.57
CA ARG A 87 5.45 3.97 -16.34
C ARG A 87 4.85 5.34 -16.68
N PRO A 88 3.56 5.58 -16.38
CA PRO A 88 2.93 6.87 -16.64
C PRO A 88 3.44 7.95 -15.70
N ASP A 89 3.21 9.21 -16.09
CA ASP A 89 3.42 10.36 -15.23
C ASP A 89 2.51 10.28 -13.99
N ARG A 90 3.08 10.56 -12.81
CA ARG A 90 2.37 10.39 -11.55
C ARG A 90 1.23 11.39 -11.40
N ASP A 91 1.45 12.64 -11.80
CA ASP A 91 0.45 13.70 -11.65
C ASP A 91 -0.73 13.42 -12.60
N LYS A 92 -0.46 12.91 -13.81
CA LYS A 92 -1.53 12.43 -14.72
C LYS A 92 -2.35 11.28 -14.13
N MET A 93 -1.69 10.31 -13.49
CA MET A 93 -2.42 9.20 -12.85
C MET A 93 -3.24 9.66 -11.64
N GLU A 94 -2.75 10.63 -10.87
CA GLU A 94 -3.49 11.20 -9.75
C GLU A 94 -4.70 12.01 -10.24
N ALA A 95 -4.55 12.78 -11.32
CA ALA A 95 -5.65 13.48 -11.96
C ALA A 95 -6.72 12.52 -12.50
N LEU A 96 -6.32 11.52 -13.30
CA LEU A 96 -7.24 10.51 -13.84
C LEU A 96 -8.02 9.78 -12.73
N LYS A 97 -7.36 9.47 -11.62
CA LYS A 97 -8.00 8.86 -10.46
C LYS A 97 -8.99 9.80 -9.78
N SER A 98 -8.66 11.09 -9.67
CA SER A 98 -9.54 12.10 -9.07
C SER A 98 -10.79 12.30 -9.93
N ASP A 99 -10.62 12.48 -11.23
CA ASP A 99 -11.71 12.71 -12.18
C ASP A 99 -12.69 11.54 -12.16
N PHE A 100 -12.18 10.32 -12.18
CA PHE A 100 -12.98 9.11 -12.04
C PHE A 100 -13.75 9.04 -10.71
N GLU A 101 -13.11 9.40 -9.58
CA GLU A 101 -13.80 9.43 -8.28
C GLU A 101 -14.92 10.46 -8.25
N ASP A 102 -14.74 11.61 -8.90
CA ASP A 102 -15.75 12.67 -8.99
C ASP A 102 -16.94 12.23 -9.86
N GLU A 103 -16.69 11.58 -10.99
CA GLU A 103 -17.72 11.01 -11.86
C GLU A 103 -18.54 9.94 -11.14
N VAL A 104 -17.89 9.03 -10.41
CA VAL A 104 -18.60 8.03 -9.60
C VAL A 104 -19.44 8.72 -8.53
N ASN A 105 -18.89 9.69 -7.79
CA ASN A 105 -19.65 10.40 -6.75
C ASN A 105 -20.87 11.15 -7.29
N ALA A 106 -20.85 11.60 -8.55
CA ALA A 106 -21.98 12.28 -9.18
C ALA A 106 -23.19 11.36 -9.43
N VAL A 107 -22.96 10.05 -9.57
CA VAL A 107 -24.01 9.02 -9.71
C VAL A 107 -24.61 8.63 -8.35
N LEU A 108 -23.87 8.86 -7.27
CA LEU A 108 -24.23 8.42 -5.92
C LEU A 108 -25.05 9.46 -5.16
N THR A 109 -25.97 8.98 -4.32
CA THR A 109 -26.59 9.80 -3.27
C THR A 109 -25.60 10.14 -2.16
N GLU A 110 -25.88 11.15 -1.34
CA GLU A 110 -25.01 11.55 -0.21
C GLU A 110 -24.74 10.40 0.78
N GLU A 111 -25.71 9.51 0.99
CA GLU A 111 -25.54 8.34 1.87
C GLU A 111 -24.61 7.30 1.22
N GLN A 112 -24.81 7.02 -0.07
CA GLN A 112 -23.97 6.11 -0.84
C GLN A 112 -22.53 6.63 -0.98
N GLN A 113 -22.32 7.95 -1.11
CA GLN A 113 -20.97 8.55 -1.12
C GLN A 113 -20.18 8.22 0.16
N LYS A 114 -20.86 8.20 1.33
CA LYS A 114 -20.22 7.83 2.61
C LYS A 114 -19.82 6.34 2.62
N LEU A 115 -20.69 5.47 2.10
CA LEU A 115 -20.41 4.04 1.97
C LEU A 115 -19.28 3.78 0.97
N PHE A 116 -19.29 4.48 -0.17
CA PHE A 116 -18.25 4.41 -1.19
C PHE A 116 -16.88 4.81 -0.62
N LYS A 117 -16.81 5.90 0.16
CA LYS A 117 -15.57 6.29 0.85
C LYS A 117 -15.07 5.22 1.83
N ALA A 118 -15.98 4.53 2.52
CA ALA A 118 -15.63 3.43 3.41
C ALA A 118 -15.11 2.21 2.63
N TYR A 119 -15.77 1.86 1.53
CA TYR A 119 -15.36 0.83 0.58
C TYR A 119 -13.95 1.10 0.03
N GLN A 120 -13.67 2.30 -0.45
CA GLN A 120 -12.34 2.70 -0.94
C GLN A 120 -11.25 2.56 0.15
N LYS A 121 -11.55 2.96 1.39
CA LYS A 121 -10.63 2.84 2.52
C LYS A 121 -10.35 1.37 2.89
N LYS A 122 -11.35 0.49 2.77
CA LYS A 122 -11.21 -0.95 2.97
C LYS A 122 -10.30 -1.55 1.89
N ASN A 123 -10.55 -1.25 0.62
CA ASN A 123 -9.82 -1.83 -0.50
C ASN A 123 -8.36 -1.34 -0.60
N SER A 124 -8.09 -0.07 -0.29
CA SER A 124 -6.71 0.46 -0.24
C SER A 124 -5.86 -0.21 0.84
N ARG A 125 -6.44 -0.49 2.01
CA ARG A 125 -5.74 -1.21 3.11
C ARG A 125 -5.45 -2.67 2.77
N GLN A 126 -6.29 -3.29 1.96
CA GLN A 126 -6.09 -4.68 1.53
C GLN A 126 -4.94 -4.78 0.51
N LYS A 127 -4.78 -3.79 -0.38
CA LYS A 127 -3.65 -3.73 -1.32
C LYS A 127 -2.29 -3.53 -0.62
N GLY A 128 -2.23 -2.75 0.46
CA GLY A 128 -0.98 -2.51 1.21
C GLY A 128 -0.54 -3.63 2.16
N LYS A 129 -1.32 -4.71 2.29
CA LYS A 129 -1.02 -5.87 3.16
C LYS A 129 -0.48 -7.09 2.39
N ARG A 130 -0.41 -7.02 1.06
CA ARG A 130 0.17 -8.05 0.19
C ARG A 130 1.60 -7.66 -0.14
#